data_AF-A0A0L7RG01-F1
#
_entry.id   AF-A0A0L7RG01-F1
#
_cell.length_a   1.000
_cell.length_b   1.000
_cell.length_c   1.000
_cell.angle_alpha   90.00
_cell.angle_beta   90.00
_cell.angle_gamma   90.00
#
_symmetry.space_group_name_H-M   'P 1'
#
loop_
_entity.id
_entity.type
_entity.pdbx_description
1 polymer ?
#
loop_
_entity_poly.entity_id
_entity_poly.type
_entity_poly.pdbx_seq_one_letter_code
_entity_poly.pdbx_strand_id
1 'polypeptide(L)'
;MANKILLSRFQQSMPMCIRGIVEVHGLPNKIGNREVVGYGYNGEETYLDRVDYPMPAIRFMPSSSDIMALREKEKGDWKKLSLEEKKALYRASYRQTFSEFQAPTGAWKGNVGVALLGVSFSIWLFMTFKLFGKFN
;
A
#
# COMPACT_ATOMS: atom_id res chain seq x y z
N MET A 1 5.92 -23.07 -18.38
CA MET A 1 5.61 -22.11 -17.29
C MET A 1 6.83 -21.30 -16.83
N ALA A 2 8.05 -21.84 -16.87
CA ALA A 2 9.27 -21.11 -16.50
C ALA A 2 9.54 -19.83 -17.33
N ASN A 3 9.25 -19.84 -18.64
CA ASN A 3 9.55 -18.70 -19.52
C ASN A 3 8.74 -17.43 -19.21
N LYS A 4 7.51 -17.56 -18.71
CA LYS A 4 6.67 -16.40 -18.34
C LYS A 4 7.21 -15.69 -17.08
N ILE A 5 7.77 -16.46 -16.15
CA ILE A 5 8.37 -15.95 -14.92
C ILE A 5 9.71 -15.27 -15.23
N LEU A 6 10.47 -15.78 -16.19
CA LEU A 6 11.74 -15.19 -16.60
C LEU A 6 11.54 -13.87 -17.36
N LEU A 7 10.54 -13.81 -18.25
CA LEU A 7 10.17 -12.58 -18.98
C LEU A 7 9.67 -11.47 -18.07
N SER A 8 8.92 -11.80 -17.00
CA SER A 8 8.45 -10.78 -16.06
C SER A 8 9.58 -10.16 -15.23
N ARG A 9 10.65 -10.91 -14.97
CA ARG A 9 11.84 -10.44 -14.26
C ARG A 9 12.72 -9.52 -15.14
N PHE A 10 12.84 -9.81 -16.43
CA PHE A 10 13.59 -8.98 -17.38
C PHE A 10 12.97 -7.60 -17.64
N GLN A 11 11.65 -7.46 -17.49
CA GLN A 11 10.97 -6.18 -17.68
C GLN A 11 11.02 -5.26 -16.45
N GLN A 12 11.33 -5.78 -15.26
CA GLN A 12 11.54 -4.96 -14.06
C GLN A 12 12.81 -4.10 -14.15
N SER A 13 13.74 -4.45 -15.03
CA SER A 13 14.98 -3.69 -15.27
C SER A 13 14.89 -2.67 -16.43
N MET A 14 13.73 -2.56 -17.10
CA MET A 14 13.57 -1.61 -18.21
C MET A 14 13.29 -0.19 -17.70
N PRO A 15 13.96 0.84 -18.25
CA PRO A 15 13.71 2.23 -17.88
C PRO A 15 12.27 2.64 -18.18
N MET A 16 11.69 3.38 -17.24
CA MET A 16 10.27 3.69 -17.10
C MET A 16 9.63 4.33 -18.35
N CYS A 17 10.41 5.07 -19.15
CA CYS A 17 10.01 5.66 -20.43
C CYS A 17 9.51 4.65 -21.47
N ILE A 18 10.01 3.41 -21.46
CA ILE A 18 9.67 2.40 -22.49
C ILE A 18 8.43 1.60 -22.10
N ARG A 19 8.04 1.62 -20.81
CA ARG A 19 7.01 0.74 -20.26
C ARG A 19 5.58 1.12 -20.70
N GLY A 20 5.35 2.37 -21.11
CA GLY A 20 4.06 2.83 -21.64
C GLY A 20 3.75 2.42 -23.09
N ILE A 21 4.72 1.85 -23.81
CA ILE A 21 4.54 1.51 -25.24
C ILE A 21 4.12 0.03 -25.43
N VAL A 22 4.36 -0.82 -24.43
CA VAL A 22 4.10 -2.26 -24.53
C VAL A 22 3.07 -2.67 -23.49
N GLU A 23 1.80 -2.43 -23.80
CA GLU A 23 0.69 -3.12 -23.14
C GLU A 23 0.73 -4.60 -23.58
N VAL A 24 1.49 -5.43 -22.84
CA VAL A 24 1.57 -6.88 -23.08
C VAL A 24 0.20 -7.49 -22.80
N HIS A 25 -0.57 -7.71 -23.86
CA HIS A 25 -1.84 -8.43 -23.84
C HIS A 25 -1.61 -9.82 -23.20
N GLY A 26 -2.08 -10.02 -21.98
CA GLY A 26 -2.04 -11.31 -21.28
C GLY A 26 -1.47 -11.33 -19.86
N LEU A 27 -1.04 -10.19 -19.29
CA LEU A 27 -0.81 -10.05 -17.85
C LEU A 27 -2.09 -9.51 -17.18
N PRO A 28 -2.50 -10.06 -16.02
CA PRO A 28 -3.67 -9.54 -15.32
C PRO A 28 -3.43 -8.08 -14.91
N ASN A 29 -4.36 -7.20 -15.28
CA ASN A 29 -4.32 -5.79 -14.92
C ASN A 29 -4.29 -5.65 -13.40
N LYS A 30 -3.15 -5.24 -12.83
CA LYS A 30 -2.98 -5.06 -11.37
C LYS A 30 -3.89 -3.98 -10.80
N ILE A 31 -4.32 -3.03 -11.65
CA ILE A 31 -5.04 -1.81 -11.27
C ILE A 31 -6.56 -2.03 -11.31
N GLY A 32 -7.05 -3.00 -12.09
CA GLY A 32 -8.47 -3.23 -12.31
C GLY A 32 -9.13 -2.06 -13.06
N ASN A 33 -10.35 -1.69 -12.67
CA ASN A 33 -11.12 -0.59 -13.25
C ASN A 33 -10.95 0.72 -12.46
N ARG A 34 -9.73 1.06 -12.06
CA ARG A 34 -9.44 2.31 -11.33
C ARG A 34 -8.97 3.37 -12.29
N GLU A 35 -9.39 4.60 -12.05
CA GLU A 35 -8.98 5.76 -12.85
C GLU A 35 -7.53 6.15 -12.53
N VAL A 36 -6.75 6.35 -13.59
CA VAL A 36 -5.41 6.96 -13.54
C VAL A 36 -5.58 8.48 -13.59
N VAL A 37 -5.12 9.17 -12.56
CA VAL A 37 -5.32 10.63 -12.36
C VAL A 37 -4.03 11.41 -12.60
N GLY A 38 -2.88 10.76 -12.53
CA GLY A 38 -1.58 11.40 -12.74
C GLY A 38 -0.43 10.42 -12.77
N TYR A 39 0.78 10.95 -12.63
CA TYR A 39 1.99 10.14 -12.55
C TYR A 39 2.19 9.60 -11.14
N GLY A 40 2.89 8.47 -11.00
CA GLY A 40 3.30 7.95 -9.69
C GLY A 40 4.64 8.50 -9.23
N TYR A 41 4.97 8.32 -7.95
CA TYR A 41 6.26 8.72 -7.38
C TYR A 41 7.46 8.06 -8.08
N ASN A 42 7.26 6.85 -8.64
CA ASN A 42 8.21 6.10 -9.47
C ASN A 42 7.77 6.05 -10.95
N GLY A 43 6.79 6.87 -11.30
CA GLY A 43 6.03 6.91 -12.57
C GLY A 43 5.30 5.62 -12.97
N GLU A 44 5.15 4.67 -12.06
CA GLU A 44 4.18 3.60 -12.22
C GLU A 44 2.80 4.03 -11.70
N GLU A 45 1.75 3.44 -12.26
CA GLU A 45 0.35 3.65 -11.87
C GLU A 45 0.02 2.91 -10.55
N THR A 46 0.68 3.30 -9.46
CA THR A 46 0.54 2.67 -8.15
C THR A 46 -0.13 3.60 -7.14
N TYR A 47 -1.02 3.03 -6.33
CA TYR A 47 -1.62 3.71 -5.18
C TYR A 47 -0.78 3.50 -3.92
N LEU A 48 -0.35 4.59 -3.27
CA LEU A 48 0.26 4.56 -1.94
C LEU A 48 -0.14 5.81 -1.14
N ASP A 49 -0.52 5.61 0.12
CA ASP A 49 -0.76 6.70 1.07
C ASP A 49 0.59 7.14 1.65
N ARG A 50 1.16 8.23 1.11
CA ARG A 50 2.47 8.77 1.51
C ARG A 50 2.39 10.26 1.82
N VAL A 51 3.17 10.70 2.81
CA VAL A 51 3.21 12.12 3.21
C VAL A 51 3.93 12.97 2.16
N ASP A 52 5.03 12.46 1.62
CA ASP A 52 5.86 13.12 0.60
C ASP A 52 5.22 13.07 -0.80
N TYR A 53 4.26 12.18 -1.01
CA TYR A 53 3.54 12.04 -2.27
C TYR A 53 2.02 11.98 -2.02
N PRO A 54 1.39 13.13 -1.73
CA PRO A 54 -0.01 13.19 -1.28
C PRO A 54 -1.03 12.82 -2.37
N MET A 55 -0.64 12.92 -3.64
CA MET A 55 -1.50 12.70 -4.80
C MET A 55 -1.01 11.48 -5.58
N PRO A 56 -1.51 10.27 -5.28
CA PRO A 56 -1.07 9.04 -5.94
C PRO A 56 -1.51 9.02 -7.42
N ALA A 57 -0.88 8.15 -8.21
CA ALA A 57 -1.11 8.05 -9.65
C ALA A 57 -2.55 7.62 -10.02
N ILE A 58 -3.14 6.78 -9.18
CA ILE A 58 -4.48 6.19 -9.39
C ILE A 58 -5.38 6.51 -8.20
N ARG A 59 -6.69 6.40 -8.38
CA ARG A 59 -7.64 6.47 -7.25
C ARG A 59 -7.68 5.19 -6.43
N PHE A 60 -8.14 5.29 -5.19
CA PHE A 60 -8.29 4.14 -4.31
C PHE A 60 -9.40 3.18 -4.77
N MET A 61 -10.62 3.69 -4.98
CA MET A 61 -11.77 2.87 -5.39
C MET A 61 -11.86 2.75 -6.92
N PRO A 62 -12.38 1.62 -7.43
CA PRO A 62 -12.73 1.49 -8.85
C PRO A 62 -13.88 2.42 -9.23
N SER A 63 -13.99 2.74 -10.52
CA SER A 63 -15.06 3.57 -11.07
C SER A 63 -16.41 2.83 -11.06
N SER A 64 -17.16 2.98 -9.96
CA SER A 64 -18.57 2.56 -9.90
C SER A 64 -19.49 3.62 -10.51
N SER A 65 -20.69 3.21 -10.95
CA SER A 65 -21.71 4.11 -11.50
C SER A 65 -22.00 5.31 -10.59
N ASP A 66 -22.11 5.05 -9.29
CA ASP A 66 -22.50 6.06 -8.30
C ASP A 66 -21.38 7.08 -8.09
N ILE A 67 -20.13 6.60 -8.05
CA ILE A 67 -18.96 7.48 -7.97
C ILE A 67 -18.85 8.31 -9.24
N MET A 68 -19.06 7.72 -10.43
CA MET A 68 -19.02 8.45 -11.69
C MET A 68 -20.08 9.56 -11.75
N ALA A 69 -21.31 9.29 -11.31
CA ALA A 69 -22.34 10.32 -11.20
C ALA A 69 -21.96 11.45 -10.23
N LEU A 70 -21.31 11.12 -9.10
CA LEU A 70 -20.76 12.13 -8.18
C LEU A 70 -19.60 12.93 -8.82
N ARG A 71 -18.78 12.32 -9.68
CA ARG A 71 -17.72 13.01 -10.43
C ARG A 71 -18.28 14.00 -11.44
N GLU A 72 -19.41 13.69 -12.07
CA GLU A 72 -20.08 14.63 -12.96
C GLU A 72 -20.56 15.86 -12.20
N LYS A 73 -21.10 15.67 -10.99
CA LYS A 73 -21.45 16.77 -10.08
C LYS A 73 -20.22 17.55 -9.60
N GLU A 74 -19.10 16.87 -9.35
CA GLU A 74 -17.82 17.46 -8.93
C GLU A 74 -17.28 18.50 -9.92
N LYS A 75 -17.61 18.37 -11.22
CA LYS A 75 -17.23 19.35 -12.25
C LYS A 75 -17.95 20.70 -12.10
N GLY A 76 -19.05 20.74 -11.34
CA GLY A 76 -19.86 21.95 -11.09
C GLY A 76 -19.44 22.72 -9.83
N ASP A 77 -20.38 23.51 -9.29
CA ASP A 77 -20.14 24.31 -8.07
C ASP A 77 -20.17 23.43 -6.80
N TRP A 78 -19.07 23.44 -6.06
CA TRP A 78 -18.91 22.66 -4.83
C TRP A 78 -19.73 23.16 -3.64
N LYS A 79 -20.34 24.35 -3.74
CA LYS A 79 -21.30 24.82 -2.74
C LYS A 79 -22.61 24.02 -2.78
N LYS A 80 -22.93 23.40 -3.91
CA LYS A 80 -24.14 22.57 -4.10
C LYS A 80 -23.97 21.13 -3.62
N LEU A 81 -22.73 20.68 -3.41
CA LEU A 81 -22.41 19.35 -2.90
C LEU A 81 -22.66 19.27 -1.39
N SER A 82 -23.39 18.24 -0.97
CA SER A 82 -23.59 17.95 0.45
C SER A 82 -22.27 17.53 1.12
N LEU A 83 -22.23 17.62 2.45
CA LEU A 83 -21.05 17.20 3.22
C LEU A 83 -20.77 15.69 3.05
N GLU A 84 -21.81 14.89 2.92
CA GLU A 84 -21.73 13.45 2.68
C GLU A 84 -21.19 13.13 1.29
N GLU A 85 -21.64 13.84 0.25
CA GLU A 85 -21.14 13.68 -1.12
C GLU A 85 -19.64 14.03 -1.20
N LYS A 86 -19.20 15.08 -0.50
CA LYS A 86 -17.77 15.43 -0.38
C LYS A 86 -16.96 14.33 0.30
N LYS A 87 -17.47 13.77 1.40
CA LYS A 87 -16.83 12.64 2.10
C LYS A 87 -16.77 11.40 1.21
N ALA A 88 -17.82 11.11 0.45
CA ALA A 88 -17.86 10.00 -0.49
C ALA A 88 -16.83 10.17 -1.62
N LEU A 89 -16.74 11.37 -2.21
CA LEU A 89 -15.72 11.71 -3.21
C LEU A 89 -14.30 11.58 -2.63
N TYR A 90 -14.10 11.99 -1.38
CA TYR A 90 -12.82 11.84 -0.69
C TYR A 90 -12.46 10.36 -0.51
N ARG A 91 -13.36 9.54 0.04
CA ARG A 91 -13.12 8.10 0.25
C ARG A 91 -12.99 7.30 -1.06
N ALA A 92 -13.64 7.76 -2.13
CA ALA A 92 -13.44 7.19 -3.46
C ALA A 92 -12.03 7.46 -4.01
N SER A 93 -11.48 8.65 -3.71
CA SER A 93 -10.16 9.05 -4.17
C SER A 93 -9.04 8.45 -3.31
N TYR A 94 -9.22 8.49 -1.98
CA TYR A 94 -8.22 8.15 -0.99
C TYR A 94 -8.71 7.10 -0.01
N ARG A 95 -7.85 6.14 0.33
CA ARG A 95 -8.13 5.11 1.33
C ARG A 95 -8.20 5.70 2.74
N GLN A 96 -7.15 6.42 3.13
CA GLN A 96 -6.95 6.91 4.48
C GLN A 96 -6.74 8.43 4.49
N THR A 97 -7.13 9.08 5.58
CA THR A 97 -6.76 10.48 5.82
C THR A 97 -5.33 10.59 6.35
N PHE A 98 -4.74 11.78 6.26
CA PHE A 98 -3.42 12.06 6.84
C PHE A 98 -3.32 11.68 8.32
N SER A 99 -4.38 11.91 9.09
CA SER A 99 -4.42 11.54 10.50
C SER A 99 -4.51 10.02 10.73
N GLU A 100 -5.17 9.29 9.83
CA GLU A 100 -5.38 7.85 9.96
C GLU A 100 -4.09 7.07 9.71
N PHE A 101 -3.36 7.37 8.64
CA PHE A 101 -2.16 6.61 8.30
C PHE A 101 -0.91 7.07 9.07
N GLN A 102 -0.90 8.30 9.60
CA GLN A 102 0.15 8.75 10.52
C GLN A 102 -0.11 8.36 11.98
N ALA A 103 -1.25 7.74 12.29
CA ALA A 103 -1.57 7.34 13.64
C ALA A 103 -0.51 6.37 14.20
N PRO A 104 -0.02 6.58 15.44
CA PRO A 104 0.97 5.70 16.04
C PRO A 104 0.37 4.31 16.29
N THR A 105 0.89 3.28 15.63
CA THR A 105 0.36 1.90 15.74
C THR A 105 0.71 1.21 17.06
N GLY A 106 1.70 1.71 17.79
CA GLY A 106 2.17 1.08 19.03
C GLY A 106 2.96 -0.22 18.82
N ALA A 107 3.35 -0.57 17.59
CA ALA A 107 4.10 -1.78 17.26
C ALA A 107 5.40 -1.94 18.06
N TRP A 108 6.01 -0.83 18.48
CA TRP A 108 7.20 -0.81 19.33
C TRP A 108 7.01 -1.59 20.65
N LYS A 109 5.80 -1.59 21.22
CA LYS A 109 5.47 -2.32 22.45
C LYS A 109 5.60 -3.83 22.24
N GLY A 110 5.13 -4.32 21.09
CA GLY A 110 5.26 -5.73 20.70
C GLY A 110 6.73 -6.12 20.51
N ASN A 111 7.51 -5.29 19.84
CA ASN A 111 8.94 -5.52 19.64
C ASN A 111 9.71 -5.59 20.97
N VAL A 112 9.43 -4.66 21.90
CA VAL A 112 10.02 -4.68 23.25
C VAL A 112 9.60 -5.93 24.01
N GLY A 113 8.32 -6.33 23.92
CA GLY A 113 7.83 -7.57 24.55
C GLY A 113 8.57 -8.81 24.07
N VAL A 114 8.71 -8.99 22.76
CA VAL A 114 9.44 -10.13 22.16
C VAL A 114 10.91 -10.11 22.55
N ALA A 115 11.55 -8.94 22.57
CA ALA A 115 12.94 -8.81 23.02
C ALA A 115 13.13 -9.27 24.47
N LEU A 116 12.24 -8.85 25.39
CA LEU A 116 12.28 -9.26 26.80
C LEU A 116 12.04 -10.76 26.99
N LEU A 117 11.12 -11.35 26.21
CA LEU A 117 10.90 -12.80 26.21
C LEU A 117 12.17 -13.55 25.76
N GLY A 118 12.87 -13.07 24.73
CA GLY A 118 14.13 -13.65 24.27
C GLY A 118 15.24 -13.58 25.33
N VAL A 119 15.35 -12.45 26.04
CA VAL A 119 16.30 -12.30 27.16
C VAL A 119 15.98 -13.25 28.30
N SER A 120 14.71 -13.33 28.70
CA SER A 120 14.26 -14.26 29.76
C SER A 120 14.56 -15.72 29.40
N PHE A 121 14.25 -16.13 28.17
CA PHE A 121 14.55 -17.47 27.68
C PHE A 121 16.04 -17.78 27.67
N SER A 122 16.88 -16.81 27.27
CA SER A 122 18.34 -16.96 27.27
C SER A 122 18.91 -17.15 28.68
N ILE A 123 18.42 -16.39 29.65
CA ILE A 123 18.82 -16.52 31.06
C ILE A 123 18.38 -17.90 31.60
N TRP A 124 17.16 -18.33 31.28
CA TRP A 124 16.64 -19.63 31.73
C TRP A 124 17.47 -20.79 31.17
N LEU A 125 17.79 -20.76 29.87
CA LEU A 125 18.68 -21.75 29.24
C LEU A 125 20.07 -21.76 29.87
N PHE A 126 20.64 -20.58 30.16
CA PHE A 126 21.95 -20.51 30.83
C PHE A 126 21.92 -21.17 32.22
N MET A 127 20.86 -20.90 33.00
CA MET A 127 20.70 -21.51 34.32
C MET A 127 20.53 -23.03 34.24
N THR A 128 19.74 -23.55 33.29
CA THR A 128 19.56 -25.00 33.14
C THR A 128 20.86 -25.69 32.70
N PHE A 129 21.60 -25.13 31.74
CA PHE A 129 22.91 -25.66 31.36
C PHE A 129 23.92 -25.62 32.51
N LYS A 130 23.89 -24.59 33.36
CA LYS A 130 24.76 -24.52 34.54
C LYS A 130 24.38 -25.53 35.63
N LEU A 131 23.08 -25.78 35.83
CA LEU A 131 22.58 -26.69 36.87
C LEU A 131 22.78 -28.16 36.47
N PHE A 132 22.50 -28.51 35.22
CA PHE A 132 22.58 -29.88 34.72
C PHE A 132 23.90 -30.19 34.00
N GLY A 133 24.73 -29.20 33.69
CA GLY A 133 26.05 -29.41 33.06
C GLY A 133 27.12 -30.00 33.99
N LYS A 134 26.82 -30.19 35.28
CA LYS A 134 27.63 -31.02 36.19
C LYS A 134 27.09 -32.44 36.17
N PHE A 135 27.46 -33.20 35.14
CA PHE A 135 27.44 -34.67 35.21
C PHE A 135 28.85 -35.14 35.60
N ASN A 136 28.92 -36.08 36.55
CA ASN A 136 30.15 -36.79 36.96
C ASN A 136 30.90 -37.36 35.76
#